data_AF-A0AAJ6P8K7-F1
#
_entry.id   AF-A0AAJ6P8K7-F1
#
_cell.length_a   1.000
_cell.length_b   1.000
_cell.length_c   1.000
_cell.angle_alpha   90.00
_cell.angle_beta   90.00
_cell.angle_gamma   90.00
#
_symmetry.space_group_name_H-M   'P 1'
#
loop_
_entity.id
_entity.type
_entity.pdbx_description
1 polymer ?
#
loop_
_entity_poly.entity_id
_entity_poly.type
_entity_poly.pdbx_seq_one_letter_code
_entity_poly.pdbx_strand_id
1 'polypeptide(L)'
;MNEQRRQAYINLVQSLLNCRTNNEVQEILAANQELVDVDLIPNILEIANHLRQHGELDQANHLMNIAGQQLGVYSKLPSTATTKECLYFLEQALKVMANNRDNVQVANQMLVANVKKINNISAPRIATAA
;
A
#
# COMPACT_ATOMS: atom_id res chain seq x y z
N MET A 1 -6.50 3.86 19.10
CA MET A 1 -5.23 4.58 18.81
C MET A 1 -5.24 5.93 19.52
N ASN A 2 -4.16 6.33 20.19
CA ASN A 2 -4.07 7.62 20.89
C ASN A 2 -3.45 8.72 20.00
N GLU A 3 -3.66 9.98 20.35
CA GLU A 3 -3.17 11.17 19.61
C GLU A 3 -1.66 11.11 19.37
N GLN A 4 -0.89 10.71 20.39
CA GLN A 4 0.57 10.63 20.34
C GLN A 4 1.05 9.62 19.29
N ARG A 5 0.43 8.45 19.22
CA ARG A 5 0.76 7.42 18.23
C ARG A 5 0.37 7.87 16.81
N ARG A 6 -0.74 8.60 16.67
CA ARG A 6 -1.11 9.22 15.38
C ARG A 6 -0.04 10.19 14.91
N GLN A 7 0.41 11.08 15.80
CA GLN A 7 1.46 12.04 15.46
C GLN A 7 2.77 11.35 15.11
N ALA A 8 3.12 10.27 15.82
CA ALA A 8 4.31 9.47 15.52
C ALA A 8 4.26 8.86 14.10
N TYR A 9 3.11 8.31 13.69
CA TYR A 9 2.95 7.83 12.31
C TYR A 9 3.03 8.96 11.29
N ILE A 10 2.41 10.11 11.55
CA ILE A 10 2.49 11.26 10.63
C ILE A 10 3.96 11.67 10.43
N ASN A 11 4.73 11.76 11.52
CA ASN A 11 6.15 12.09 11.46
C ASN A 11 6.95 11.03 10.68
N LEU A 12 6.69 9.75 10.93
CA LEU A 12 7.31 8.65 10.18
C LEU A 12 7.00 8.74 8.68
N VAL A 13 5.74 8.97 8.31
CA VAL A 13 5.34 9.10 6.90
C VAL A 13 6.00 10.31 6.22
N GLN A 14 6.15 11.43 6.93
CA GLN A 14 6.90 12.59 6.45
C GLN A 14 8.37 12.27 6.23
N SER A 15 9.01 11.49 7.11
CA SER A 15 10.37 11.01 6.90
C SER A 15 10.48 10.12 5.67
N LEU A 16 9.52 9.20 5.47
CA LEU A 16 9.47 8.31 4.32
C LEU A 16 9.29 9.05 2.99
N LEU A 17 8.57 10.17 2.97
CA LEU A 17 8.44 11.04 1.79
C LEU A 17 9.77 11.65 1.31
N ASN A 18 10.75 11.79 2.21
CA ASN A 18 12.05 12.37 1.89
C ASN A 18 13.07 11.32 1.41
N CYS A 19 12.75 10.03 1.53
CA CYS A 19 13.62 8.95 1.03
C CYS A 19 13.70 8.97 -0.50
N ARG A 20 14.91 8.83 -1.02
CA ARG A 20 15.20 8.74 -2.46
C ARG A 20 15.46 7.31 -2.91
N THR A 21 15.78 6.43 -1.96
CA THR A 21 16.14 5.03 -2.24
C THR A 21 15.38 4.06 -1.35
N ASN A 22 15.25 2.81 -1.80
CA ASN A 22 14.65 1.74 -1.00
C ASN A 22 15.47 1.43 0.27
N ASN A 23 16.79 1.63 0.24
CA ASN A 23 17.64 1.42 1.41
C ASN A 23 17.33 2.45 2.51
N GLU A 24 17.19 3.73 2.16
CA GLU A 24 16.79 4.76 3.13
C GLU A 24 15.42 4.48 3.74
N VAL A 25 14.46 3.98 2.93
CA VAL A 25 13.15 3.54 3.44
C VAL A 25 13.32 2.43 4.48
N GLN A 26 14.13 1.41 4.18
CA GLN A 26 14.37 0.30 5.12
C GLN A 26 15.07 0.76 6.39
N GLU A 27 16.05 1.64 6.30
CA GLU A 27 16.76 2.20 7.46
C GLU A 27 15.81 2.99 8.37
N ILE A 28 14.97 3.84 7.79
CA ILE A 28 13.99 4.62 8.57
C ILE A 28 12.97 3.71 9.23
N LEU A 29 12.45 2.69 8.53
CA LEU A 29 11.50 1.74 9.11
C LEU A 29 12.15 0.89 10.21
N ALA A 30 13.40 0.46 10.03
CA ALA A 30 14.14 -0.28 11.05
C ALA A 30 14.40 0.58 12.29
N ALA A 31 14.68 1.87 12.12
CA ALA A 31 14.87 2.81 13.22
C ALA A 31 13.58 3.14 13.99
N ASN A 32 12.41 2.85 13.42
CA ASN A 32 11.08 3.11 14.00
C ASN A 32 10.26 1.82 14.12
N GLN A 33 10.92 0.70 14.43
CA GLN A 33 10.31 -0.64 14.41
C GLN A 33 9.07 -0.76 15.33
N GLU A 34 8.99 0.03 16.40
CA GLU A 34 7.85 0.12 17.32
C GLU A 34 6.60 0.75 16.69
N LEU A 35 6.76 1.44 15.56
CA LEU A 35 5.71 2.00 14.73
C LEU A 35 5.38 1.11 13.52
N VAL A 36 6.19 0.11 13.19
CA VAL A 36 5.93 -0.81 12.07
C VAL A 36 4.96 -1.91 12.52
N ASP A 37 3.69 -1.55 12.60
CA ASP A 37 2.60 -2.44 12.99
C ASP A 37 1.42 -2.39 12.00
N VAL A 38 0.33 -3.06 12.37
CA VAL A 38 -0.88 -3.17 11.55
C VAL A 38 -1.58 -1.83 11.31
N ASP A 39 -1.33 -0.82 12.16
CA ASP A 39 -1.98 0.48 12.10
C ASP A 39 -1.19 1.48 11.23
N LEU A 40 0.09 1.24 10.94
CA LEU A 40 0.90 2.10 10.08
C LEU A 40 0.39 2.18 8.63
N ILE A 41 -0.01 1.04 8.06
CA ILE A 41 -0.40 0.96 6.64
C ILE A 41 -1.63 1.83 6.32
N PRO A 42 -2.72 1.80 7.11
CA PRO A 42 -3.83 2.74 6.93
C PRO A 42 -3.40 4.22 6.96
N ASN A 43 -2.45 4.60 7.84
CA ASN A 43 -1.96 5.98 7.95
C ASN A 43 -1.16 6.40 6.72
N ILE A 44 -0.29 5.52 6.18
CA ILE A 44 0.43 5.78 4.91
C ILE A 44 -0.57 6.02 3.78
N LEU A 45 -1.62 5.20 3.70
CA LEU A 45 -2.60 5.22 2.62
C LEU A 45 -3.56 6.41 2.70
N GLU A 46 -3.91 6.83 3.92
CA GLU A 46 -4.69 8.07 4.14
C GLU A 46 -3.92 9.29 3.64
N ILE A 47 -2.64 9.42 4.00
CA ILE A 47 -1.77 10.53 3.56
C ILE A 47 -1.54 10.48 2.05
N ALA A 48 -1.29 9.29 1.48
CA ALA A 48 -1.16 9.12 0.03
C ALA A 48 -2.43 9.57 -0.72
N ASN A 49 -3.62 9.25 -0.20
CA ASN A 49 -4.88 9.71 -0.79
C ASN A 49 -5.05 11.23 -0.66
N HIS A 50 -4.66 11.83 0.46
CA HIS A 50 -4.67 13.28 0.63
C HIS A 50 -3.77 13.98 -0.38
N LEU A 51 -2.54 13.49 -0.57
CA LEU A 51 -1.59 14.00 -1.57
C LEU A 51 -2.17 13.91 -2.99
N ARG A 52 -2.77 12.76 -3.34
CA ARG A 52 -3.44 12.57 -4.63
C ARG A 52 -4.57 13.58 -4.86
N GLN A 53 -5.40 13.85 -3.85
CA GLN A 53 -6.48 14.83 -3.95
C GLN A 53 -5.97 16.27 -4.16
N HIS A 54 -4.74 16.55 -3.73
CA HIS A 54 -4.09 17.85 -3.90
C HIS A 54 -3.19 17.94 -5.14
N GLY A 55 -3.12 16.88 -5.96
CA GLY A 55 -2.31 16.84 -7.18
C GLY A 55 -0.84 16.43 -6.98
N GLU A 56 -0.44 16.08 -5.76
CA GLU A 56 0.92 15.63 -5.40
C GLU A 56 1.12 14.14 -5.75
N LEU A 57 0.99 13.82 -7.05
CA LEU A 57 0.90 12.43 -7.53
C LEU A 57 2.19 11.63 -7.31
N ASP A 58 3.36 12.23 -7.47
CA ASP A 58 4.65 11.54 -7.29
C ASP A 58 4.86 11.12 -5.83
N GLN A 59 4.55 12.02 -4.89
CA GLN A 59 4.62 11.73 -3.46
C GLN A 59 3.57 10.68 -3.04
N ALA A 60 2.35 10.77 -3.58
CA ALA A 60 1.32 9.77 -3.36
C ALA A 60 1.76 8.38 -3.84
N ASN A 61 2.31 8.30 -5.07
CA ASN A 61 2.81 7.05 -5.66
C ASN A 61 3.98 6.46 -4.85
N HIS A 62 4.89 7.31 -4.35
CA HIS A 62 5.98 6.88 -3.49
C HIS A 62 5.48 6.21 -2.21
N LEU A 63 4.55 6.84 -1.50
CA LEU A 63 3.95 6.26 -0.29
C LEU A 63 3.21 4.95 -0.56
N MET A 64 2.52 4.86 -1.70
CA MET A 64 1.86 3.63 -2.12
C MET A 64 2.85 2.49 -2.40
N ASN A 65 3.98 2.80 -3.04
CA ASN A 65 5.03 1.81 -3.28
C ASN A 65 5.59 1.27 -1.96
N ILE A 66 5.81 2.14 -0.97
CA ILE A 66 6.25 1.72 0.37
C ILE A 66 5.20 0.82 1.02
N ALA A 67 3.92 1.21 1.02
CA ALA A 67 2.84 0.42 1.61
C ALA A 67 2.72 -0.98 0.96
N GLY A 68 2.81 -1.06 -0.36
CA GLY A 68 2.76 -2.34 -1.06
C GLY A 68 3.98 -3.23 -0.79
N GLN A 69 5.16 -2.65 -0.56
CA GLN A 69 6.35 -3.42 -0.17
C GLN A 69 6.19 -4.01 1.22
N GLN A 70 5.69 -3.21 2.18
CA GLN A 70 5.47 -3.65 3.57
C GLN A 70 4.39 -4.72 3.68
N LEU A 71 3.34 -4.65 2.87
CA LEU A 71 2.32 -5.69 2.80
C LEU A 71 2.78 -6.98 2.08
N GLY A 72 4.01 -7.00 1.51
CA GLY A 72 4.48 -8.09 0.66
C GLY A 72 3.61 -8.28 -0.58
N VAL A 73 3.03 -7.20 -1.10
CA VAL A 73 2.16 -7.22 -2.29
C VAL A 73 3.02 -7.27 -3.54
N TYR A 74 4.12 -6.53 -3.61
CA TYR A 74 5.03 -6.58 -4.78
C TYR A 74 5.77 -7.91 -4.92
N SER A 75 5.97 -8.67 -3.85
CA SER A 75 6.49 -10.05 -3.95
C SER A 75 5.45 -11.04 -4.46
N LYS A 76 4.16 -10.63 -4.55
CA LYS A 76 3.03 -11.45 -5.01
C LYS A 76 2.41 -10.95 -6.32
N LEU A 77 2.78 -9.75 -6.76
CA LEU A 77 2.37 -9.19 -8.05
C LEU A 77 3.28 -9.74 -9.15
N PRO A 78 2.71 -10.17 -10.29
CA PRO A 78 3.51 -10.55 -11.44
C PRO A 78 4.26 -9.32 -11.97
N SER A 79 5.51 -9.52 -12.41
CA SER A 79 6.37 -8.47 -12.98
C SER A 79 5.78 -7.81 -14.25
N THR A 80 4.68 -8.34 -14.77
CA THR A 80 3.94 -7.88 -15.95
C THR A 80 2.71 -7.04 -15.60
N ALA A 81 2.41 -6.83 -14.32
CA ALA A 81 1.26 -6.02 -13.90
C ALA A 81 1.39 -4.58 -14.43
N THR A 82 0.36 -4.12 -15.14
CA THR A 82 0.31 -2.77 -15.70
C THR A 82 -0.01 -1.74 -14.61
N THR A 83 0.39 -0.48 -14.83
CA THR A 83 0.04 0.65 -13.96
C THR A 83 -1.47 0.73 -13.67
N LYS A 84 -2.32 0.36 -14.64
CA LYS A 84 -3.78 0.34 -14.50
C LYS A 84 -4.27 -0.76 -13.54
N GLU A 85 -3.66 -1.95 -13.60
CA GLU A 85 -4.00 -3.05 -12.69
C GLU A 85 -3.56 -2.76 -11.26
N CYS A 86 -2.42 -2.08 -11.09
CA CYS A 86 -1.96 -1.56 -9.80
C CYS A 86 -2.87 -0.45 -9.25
N LEU A 87 -3.33 0.48 -10.10
CA LEU A 87 -4.29 1.52 -9.70
C LEU A 87 -5.65 0.93 -9.31
N TYR A 88 -6.12 -0.11 -10.03
CA TYR A 88 -7.34 -0.82 -9.67
C TYR A 88 -7.19 -1.55 -8.34
N PHE A 89 -6.04 -2.20 -8.10
CA PHE A 89 -5.73 -2.79 -6.79
C PHE A 89 -5.86 -1.76 -5.67
N LEU A 90 -5.23 -0.60 -5.88
CA LEU A 90 -5.18 0.49 -4.92
C LEU A 90 -6.56 1.02 -4.59
N GLU A 91 -7.41 1.28 -5.59
CA GLU A 91 -8.78 1.73 -5.35
C GLU A 91 -9.56 0.72 -4.50
N GLN A 92 -9.42 -0.56 -4.78
CA GLN A 92 -10.11 -1.60 -4.02
C GLN A 92 -9.54 -1.74 -2.61
N ALA A 93 -8.22 -1.66 -2.44
CA ALA A 93 -7.55 -1.65 -1.14
C ALA A 93 -8.05 -0.50 -0.26
N LEU A 94 -8.03 0.73 -0.78
CA LEU A 94 -8.51 1.93 -0.10
C LEU A 94 -9.98 1.83 0.28
N LYS A 95 -10.83 1.36 -0.65
CA LYS A 95 -12.27 1.18 -0.41
C LYS A 95 -12.55 0.14 0.67
N VAL A 96 -11.80 -0.96 0.66
CA VAL A 96 -11.90 -2.03 1.66
C VAL A 96 -11.52 -1.52 3.05
N MET A 97 -10.41 -0.80 3.20
CA MET A 97 -10.01 -0.26 4.50
C MET A 97 -10.94 0.85 4.97
N ALA A 98 -11.43 1.71 4.07
CA ALA A 98 -12.40 2.74 4.42
C ALA A 98 -13.73 2.16 4.92
N ASN A 99 -14.19 1.05 4.33
CA ASN A 99 -15.45 0.39 4.69
C ASN A 99 -15.33 -0.58 5.88
N ASN A 100 -14.12 -0.97 6.26
CA ASN A 100 -13.87 -1.94 7.33
C ASN A 100 -12.87 -1.40 8.37
N ARG A 101 -12.88 -0.08 8.64
CA ARG A 101 -11.92 0.55 9.57
C ARG A 101 -11.87 -0.14 10.94
N ASP A 102 -13.00 -0.66 11.40
CA ASP A 102 -13.11 -1.32 12.70
C ASP A 102 -12.81 -2.83 12.65
N ASN A 103 -12.54 -3.38 11.46
CA ASN A 103 -12.30 -4.80 11.24
C ASN A 103 -11.13 -5.05 10.26
N VAL A 104 -9.93 -4.85 10.79
CA VAL A 104 -8.63 -5.01 10.10
C VAL A 104 -8.47 -6.42 9.51
N GLN A 105 -9.03 -7.46 10.15
CA GLN A 105 -8.97 -8.84 9.66
C GLN A 105 -9.73 -9.01 8.33
N VAL A 106 -10.95 -8.48 8.25
CA VAL A 106 -11.76 -8.51 7.02
C VAL A 106 -11.13 -7.64 5.94
N ALA A 107 -10.58 -6.47 6.32
CA ALA A 107 -9.88 -5.61 5.39
C ALA A 107 -8.69 -6.34 4.73
N ASN A 108 -7.87 -7.02 5.52
CA ASN A 108 -6.73 -7.80 5.04
C ASN A 108 -7.15 -8.97 4.13
N GLN A 109 -8.22 -9.69 4.47
CA GLN A 109 -8.73 -10.79 3.62
C GLN A 109 -9.21 -10.29 2.25
N MET A 110 -9.90 -9.15 2.22
CA MET A 110 -10.39 -8.55 0.97
C MET A 110 -9.25 -7.98 0.11
N LEU A 111 -8.22 -7.40 0.74
CA LEU A 111 -6.97 -7.01 0.08
C LEU A 111 -6.30 -8.20 -0.62
N VAL A 112 -6.13 -9.32 0.08
CA VAL A 112 -5.56 -10.55 -0.49
C VAL A 112 -6.40 -11.09 -1.65
N ALA A 113 -7.73 -11.01 -1.55
CA ALA A 113 -8.63 -11.44 -2.63
C ALA A 113 -8.48 -10.57 -3.90
N ASN A 114 -8.18 -9.28 -3.75
CA ASN A 114 -7.94 -8.39 -4.89
C ASN A 114 -6.62 -8.68 -5.60
N VAL A 115 -5.56 -9.05 -4.87
CA VAL A 115 -4.29 -9.52 -5.49
C VAL A 115 -4.55 -10.75 -6.36
N LYS A 116 -5.32 -11.73 -5.87
CA LYS A 116 -5.65 -12.94 -6.66
C LYS A 116 -6.38 -12.62 -7.97
N LYS A 117 -7.29 -11.64 -7.97
CA LYS A 117 -8.00 -11.21 -9.18
C LYS A 117 -7.04 -10.61 -10.21
N ILE A 118 -6.08 -9.82 -9.78
CA ILE A 118 -5.06 -9.23 -10.67
C ILE A 118 -4.19 -10.31 -11.28
N ASN A 119 -3.76 -11.28 -10.48
CA ASN A 119 -2.96 -12.41 -10.96
C ASN A 119 -3.71 -13.23 -12.02
N ASN A 120 -5.04 -13.34 -11.93
CA ASN A 120 -5.85 -14.01 -12.95
C ASN A 120 -6.03 -13.18 -14.23
N ILE A 121 -6.01 -11.85 -14.16
CA ILE A 121 -6.11 -10.97 -15.32
C ILE A 121 -4.77 -10.93 -16.08
N SER A 122 -3.66 -10.96 -15.35
CA SER A 122 -2.29 -10.88 -15.88
C SER A 122 -1.67 -12.24 -16.23
N ALA A 123 -2.32 -13.35 -15.86
CA ALA A 123 -1.97 -14.67 -16.38
C ALA A 123 -2.21 -14.67 -17.91
N PRO A 124 -1.23 -15.09 -18.74
CA PRO A 124 -1.47 -15.24 -20.17
C PRO A 124 -2.67 -16.15 -20.34
N ARG A 125 -3.71 -15.67 -21.02
CA ARG A 125 -4.78 -16.51 -21.54
C ARG A 125 -4.11 -17.49 -22.50
N ILE A 126 -3.65 -18.62 -22.01
CA ILE A 126 -3.27 -19.73 -22.86
C ILE A 126 -4.59 -20.17 -23.48
N ALA A 127 -4.89 -19.62 -24.65
CA ALA A 127 -5.90 -20.17 -25.53
C ALA A 127 -5.37 -21.54 -25.93
N THR A 128 -5.78 -22.58 -25.20
CA THR A 128 -5.75 -23.94 -25.71
C THR A 128 -6.78 -23.98 -26.86
N ALA A 129 -6.33 -23.59 -28.04
CA ALA A 129 -6.99 -23.94 -29.28
C ALA A 129 -6.75 -25.45 -29.48
N ALA A 130 -7.81 -26.24 -29.26
CA ALA A 130 -7.93 -27.61 -29.75
C ALA A 130 -8.50 -27.59 -31.17
#